data_AF-A0A1D2WPE0-F1
#
_entry.id   AF-A0A1D2WPE0-F1
#
_cell.length_a   1.000
_cell.length_b   1.000
_cell.length_c   1.000
_cell.angle_alpha   90.00
_cell.angle_beta   90.00
_cell.angle_gamma   90.00
#
_symmetry.space_group_name_H-M   'P 1'
#
loop_
_entity.id
_entity.type
_entity.pdbx_description
1 polymer ?
#
loop_
_entity_poly.entity_id
_entity_poly.type
_entity_poly.pdbx_seq_one_letter_code
_entity_poly.pdbx_strand_id
1 'polypeptide(L)'
;MVVKINENYLKLKSSYLFVEVARREAEFVKNNPDVDVIKMGIGDVTKPLVPSVVKAFKDAVDEMGSADTFMGYGPEQGYEFLAEAIVKDYEKYGITLDTSEIFISDGAKCDTGNIQEIFGIDNKIAVTDPVYTVYVDTNVMAGRTGEMNDGMYEGLTYLKCNAENGFVPELPSEPVDIIYLCYPNNPTGTTLTKDQLKVFVDYARENKAIILFDAAYEAFINEENVPHSIYEIEGAEEVAIEFKSFSKTAGFTGTRCAFTVVPKQLTAYDSEGNEVEVNPLWNRRQTTKFNGVSYPVQKAAQATYSIEGQKEIQEVIDYYMENAKVICESLSNLGLEVYGGINSPYIWVKAPNNMDSWTFFDLLLNEANVIGTPGSGFGPSGEGYLRLTAFNTLENTKEAMDRISKLEF
;
A
#
# COMPACT_ATOMS: atom_id res chain seq x y z
N MET A 1 -24.71 -19.51 29.95
CA MET A 1 -23.40 -19.21 29.35
C MET A 1 -23.64 -18.41 28.10
N VAL A 2 -22.90 -17.32 27.87
CA VAL A 2 -23.03 -16.45 26.70
C VAL A 2 -21.68 -16.42 25.98
N VAL A 3 -21.69 -16.57 24.66
CA VAL A 3 -20.49 -16.44 23.83
C VAL A 3 -19.99 -14.99 23.91
N LYS A 4 -18.71 -14.79 24.21
CA LYS A 4 -18.07 -13.47 24.19
C LYS A 4 -17.39 -13.25 22.84
N ILE A 5 -17.44 -12.03 22.33
CA ILE A 5 -16.74 -11.62 21.10
C ILE A 5 -15.27 -11.27 21.39
N ASN A 6 -14.47 -11.04 20.35
CA ASN A 6 -13.19 -10.36 20.49
C ASN A 6 -13.44 -8.86 20.76
N GLU A 7 -13.32 -8.43 22.02
CA GLU A 7 -13.58 -7.06 22.46
C GLU A 7 -12.61 -6.03 21.85
N ASN A 8 -11.47 -6.46 21.28
CA ASN A 8 -10.57 -5.54 20.58
C ASN A 8 -11.23 -4.89 19.35
N TYR A 9 -12.22 -5.53 18.74
CA TYR A 9 -13.00 -4.91 17.65
C TYR A 9 -13.82 -3.71 18.13
N LEU A 10 -14.12 -3.60 19.43
CA LEU A 10 -14.85 -2.47 20.01
C LEU A 10 -13.97 -1.22 20.17
N LYS A 11 -12.64 -1.36 20.09
CA LYS A 11 -11.69 -0.23 20.14
C LYS A 11 -11.65 0.58 18.85
N LEU A 12 -12.19 0.04 17.75
CA LEU A 12 -12.28 0.71 16.45
C LEU A 12 -13.42 1.73 16.49
N LYS A 13 -13.12 3.01 16.76
CA LYS A 13 -14.14 4.05 17.05
C LYS A 13 -14.84 4.61 15.80
N SER A 14 -14.32 4.38 14.60
CA SER A 14 -14.98 4.76 13.33
C SER A 14 -15.02 3.57 12.38
N SER A 15 -15.99 3.58 11.45
CA SER A 15 -15.90 2.73 10.27
C SER A 15 -14.59 3.04 9.54
N TYR A 16 -13.95 2.00 9.01
CA TYR A 16 -12.77 2.10 8.14
C TYR A 16 -12.92 3.28 7.17
N LEU A 17 -11.95 4.19 7.09
CA LEU A 17 -11.99 5.47 6.35
C LEU A 17 -12.78 5.42 5.03
N PHE A 18 -12.48 4.42 4.20
CA PHE A 18 -13.08 4.28 2.87
C PHE A 18 -14.59 3.93 2.91
N VAL A 19 -15.07 3.31 3.99
CA VAL A 19 -16.52 3.07 4.22
C VAL A 19 -17.25 4.38 4.48
N GLU A 20 -16.67 5.29 5.27
CA GLU A 20 -17.32 6.58 5.54
C GLU A 20 -17.31 7.50 4.30
N VAL A 21 -16.20 7.53 3.55
CA VAL A 21 -16.15 8.24 2.25
C VAL A 21 -17.21 7.70 1.29
N ALA A 22 -17.32 6.37 1.16
CA ALA A 22 -18.34 5.75 0.31
C ALA A 22 -19.77 6.02 0.79
N ARG A 23 -20.00 6.12 2.10
CA ARG A 23 -21.31 6.46 2.68
C ARG A 23 -21.73 7.87 2.28
N ARG A 24 -20.84 8.86 2.46
CA ARG A 24 -21.11 10.26 2.09
C ARG A 24 -21.27 10.45 0.58
N GLU A 25 -20.45 9.78 -0.21
CA GLU A 25 -20.62 9.72 -1.68
C GLU A 25 -22.01 9.22 -2.06
N ALA A 26 -22.43 8.06 -1.53
CA ALA A 26 -23.71 7.47 -1.86
C ALA A 26 -24.89 8.36 -1.45
N GLU A 27 -24.79 9.04 -0.31
CA GLU A 27 -25.76 10.02 0.15
C GLU A 27 -25.84 11.25 -0.77
N PHE A 28 -24.69 11.79 -1.18
CA PHE A 28 -24.62 12.92 -2.10
C PHE A 28 -25.21 12.59 -3.47
N VAL A 29 -24.80 11.47 -4.08
CA VAL A 29 -25.32 11.03 -5.40
C VAL A 29 -26.82 10.75 -5.33
N LYS A 30 -27.32 10.17 -4.24
CA LYS A 30 -28.75 9.92 -4.05
C LYS A 30 -29.55 11.23 -4.01
N ASN A 31 -29.03 12.26 -3.36
CA ASN A 31 -29.69 13.56 -3.24
C ASN A 31 -29.51 14.44 -4.50
N ASN A 32 -28.54 14.12 -5.36
CA ASN A 32 -28.19 14.88 -6.55
C ASN A 32 -28.05 13.94 -7.78
N PRO A 33 -29.14 13.28 -8.23
CA PRO A 33 -29.06 12.22 -9.25
C PRO A 33 -28.58 12.69 -10.63
N ASP A 34 -28.68 13.99 -10.91
CA ASP A 34 -28.29 14.59 -12.18
C ASP A 34 -26.85 15.18 -12.15
N VAL A 35 -26.17 15.10 -11.01
CA VAL A 35 -24.80 15.62 -10.85
C VAL A 35 -23.80 14.53 -11.21
N ASP A 36 -22.90 14.86 -12.14
CA ASP A 36 -21.79 14.01 -12.53
C ASP A 36 -20.63 14.16 -11.53
N VAL A 37 -20.43 13.15 -10.68
CA VAL A 37 -19.40 13.15 -9.63
C VAL A 37 -18.11 12.51 -10.11
N ILE A 38 -17.01 13.25 -10.06
CA ILE A 38 -15.69 12.75 -10.43
C ILE A 38 -14.99 12.15 -9.21
N LYS A 39 -14.72 10.84 -9.28
CA LYS A 39 -14.12 10.08 -8.19
C LYS A 39 -12.59 10.13 -8.27
N MET A 40 -11.98 10.85 -7.33
CA MET A 40 -10.53 10.92 -7.13
C MET A 40 -10.13 10.52 -5.70
N GLY A 41 -11.02 9.79 -5.02
CA GLY A 41 -10.86 9.33 -3.64
C GLY A 41 -10.14 7.99 -3.59
N ILE A 42 -10.90 6.89 -3.67
CA ILE A 42 -10.35 5.53 -3.67
C ILE A 42 -9.30 5.41 -4.76
N GLY A 43 -8.09 4.98 -4.40
CA GLY A 43 -7.01 4.77 -5.35
C GLY A 43 -7.20 3.55 -6.25
N ASP A 44 -8.38 3.31 -6.83
CA ASP A 44 -8.66 2.19 -7.73
C ASP A 44 -8.26 2.53 -9.18
N VAL A 45 -7.66 1.59 -9.89
CA VAL A 45 -7.17 1.82 -11.27
C VAL A 45 -8.34 1.90 -12.25
N THR A 46 -8.19 2.66 -13.34
CA THR A 46 -9.27 2.88 -14.32
C THR A 46 -8.97 2.36 -15.72
N LYS A 47 -7.70 2.10 -16.04
CA LYS A 47 -7.27 1.42 -17.26
C LYS A 47 -7.52 -0.08 -17.14
N PRO A 48 -7.96 -0.75 -18.24
CA PRO A 48 -8.13 -2.19 -18.26
C PRO A 48 -6.78 -2.92 -18.15
N LEU A 49 -6.85 -4.22 -17.85
CA LEU A 49 -5.68 -5.10 -17.94
C LEU A 49 -5.05 -5.06 -19.34
N VAL A 50 -3.72 -5.05 -19.39
CA VAL A 50 -2.98 -4.96 -20.65
C VAL A 50 -3.12 -6.23 -21.50
N PRO A 51 -2.99 -6.14 -22.85
CA PRO A 51 -3.20 -7.27 -23.75
C PRO A 51 -2.41 -8.54 -23.39
N SER A 52 -1.14 -8.41 -22.99
CA SER A 52 -0.30 -9.56 -22.61
C SER A 52 -0.86 -10.31 -21.40
N VAL A 53 -1.32 -9.56 -20.39
CA VAL A 53 -1.96 -10.10 -19.19
C VAL A 53 -3.29 -10.79 -19.55
N VAL A 54 -4.14 -10.13 -20.34
CA VAL A 54 -5.44 -10.69 -20.77
C VAL A 54 -5.25 -11.97 -21.57
N LYS A 55 -4.26 -12.02 -22.45
CA LYS A 55 -3.93 -13.22 -23.24
C LYS A 55 -3.52 -14.37 -22.31
N ALA A 56 -2.56 -14.15 -21.41
CA ALA A 56 -2.11 -15.17 -20.48
C ALA A 56 -3.23 -15.68 -19.56
N PHE A 57 -4.14 -14.78 -19.15
CA PHE A 57 -5.31 -15.15 -18.37
C PHE A 57 -6.24 -16.10 -19.14
N LYS A 58 -6.54 -15.79 -20.40
CA LYS A 58 -7.40 -16.63 -21.27
C LYS A 58 -6.78 -17.99 -21.54
N ASP A 59 -5.50 -18.00 -21.93
CA ASP A 59 -4.77 -19.23 -22.21
C ASP A 59 -4.80 -20.18 -21.00
N ALA A 60 -4.58 -19.63 -19.79
CA ALA A 60 -4.62 -20.42 -18.55
C ALA A 60 -6.03 -20.90 -18.17
N VAL A 61 -7.08 -20.14 -18.50
CA VAL A 61 -8.48 -20.60 -18.32
C VAL A 61 -8.79 -21.74 -19.28
N ASP A 62 -8.34 -21.65 -20.54
CA ASP A 62 -8.51 -22.71 -21.53
C ASP A 62 -7.76 -23.99 -21.11
N GLU A 63 -6.56 -23.86 -20.54
CA GLU A 63 -5.82 -24.98 -19.92
C GLU A 63 -6.61 -25.64 -18.78
N MET A 64 -7.28 -24.86 -17.93
CA MET A 64 -8.16 -25.41 -16.89
C MET A 64 -9.41 -26.10 -17.43
N GLY A 65 -9.80 -25.85 -18.68
CA GLY A 65 -10.97 -26.45 -19.32
C GLY A 65 -10.75 -27.89 -19.81
N SER A 66 -9.50 -28.36 -19.86
CA SER A 66 -9.14 -29.70 -20.35
C SER A 66 -8.68 -30.61 -19.21
N ALA A 67 -9.13 -31.87 -19.22
CA ALA A 67 -8.76 -32.86 -18.22
C ALA A 67 -7.25 -33.14 -18.16
N ASP A 68 -6.55 -33.01 -19.30
CA ASP A 68 -5.12 -33.30 -19.39
C ASP A 68 -4.24 -32.16 -18.84
N THR A 69 -4.77 -30.94 -18.76
CA THR A 69 -4.05 -29.72 -18.34
C THR A 69 -4.66 -29.04 -17.12
N PHE A 70 -5.72 -29.61 -16.55
CA PHE A 70 -6.40 -29.08 -15.38
C PHE A 70 -5.45 -28.99 -14.18
N MET A 71 -5.43 -27.81 -13.56
CA MET A 71 -4.69 -27.53 -12.33
C MET A 71 -5.65 -27.47 -11.14
N GLY A 72 -5.50 -28.39 -10.18
CA GLY A 72 -6.26 -28.42 -8.94
C GLY A 72 -5.74 -27.43 -7.89
N TYR A 73 -5.66 -27.85 -6.62
CA TYR A 73 -4.94 -27.05 -5.63
C TYR A 73 -3.47 -26.91 -6.04
N GLY A 74 -3.01 -25.66 -6.11
CA GLY A 74 -1.62 -25.33 -6.32
C GLY A 74 -0.83 -25.30 -5.01
N PRO A 75 0.49 -25.09 -5.08
CA PRO A 75 1.30 -24.82 -3.90
C PRO A 75 0.85 -23.53 -3.21
N GLU A 76 0.68 -23.57 -1.88
CA GLU A 76 0.17 -22.45 -1.09
C GLU A 76 1.12 -21.25 -1.09
N GLN A 77 2.42 -21.48 -1.27
CA GLN A 77 3.44 -20.45 -1.43
C GLN A 77 3.38 -19.76 -2.82
N GLY A 78 2.74 -20.39 -3.80
CA GLY A 78 2.70 -19.93 -5.19
C GLY A 78 3.48 -20.83 -6.15
N TYR A 79 3.18 -20.73 -7.44
CA TYR A 79 3.83 -21.53 -8.46
C TYR A 79 5.25 -21.02 -8.74
N GLU A 80 6.18 -21.96 -8.90
CA GLU A 80 7.61 -21.70 -9.14
C GLU A 80 7.84 -20.75 -10.32
N PHE A 81 7.10 -20.91 -11.42
CA PHE A 81 7.25 -20.05 -12.61
C PHE A 81 7.04 -18.56 -12.35
N LEU A 82 6.25 -18.20 -11.33
CA LEU A 82 5.99 -16.81 -10.95
C LEU A 82 7.07 -16.34 -9.98
N ALA A 83 7.46 -17.19 -9.02
CA ALA A 83 8.56 -16.90 -8.11
C ALA A 83 9.87 -16.66 -8.87
N GLU A 84 10.20 -17.48 -9.88
CA GLU A 84 11.37 -17.29 -10.75
C GLU A 84 11.32 -15.95 -11.51
N ALA A 85 10.16 -15.58 -12.05
CA ALA A 85 9.98 -14.32 -12.76
C ALA A 85 10.18 -13.11 -11.82
N ILE A 86 9.69 -13.22 -10.58
CA ILE A 86 9.90 -12.22 -9.53
C ILE A 86 11.38 -12.13 -9.18
N VAL A 87 12.05 -13.23 -8.83
CA VAL A 87 13.48 -13.24 -8.47
C VAL A 87 14.32 -12.60 -9.58
N LYS A 88 14.06 -12.94 -10.84
CA LYS A 88 14.75 -12.36 -12.00
C LYS A 88 14.53 -10.84 -12.12
N ASP A 89 13.34 -10.35 -11.75
CA ASP A 89 13.08 -8.91 -11.76
C ASP A 89 13.90 -8.17 -10.70
N TYR A 90 14.20 -8.78 -9.56
CA TYR A 90 15.06 -8.18 -8.53
C TYR A 90 16.54 -8.09 -8.95
N GLU A 91 17.00 -8.95 -9.85
CA GLU A 91 18.39 -8.90 -10.36
C GLU A 91 18.72 -7.57 -11.04
N LYS A 92 17.72 -6.86 -11.60
CA LYS A 92 17.93 -5.55 -12.23
C LYS A 92 18.37 -4.46 -11.24
N TYR A 93 18.11 -4.68 -9.96
CA TYR A 93 18.54 -3.84 -8.85
C TYR A 93 19.81 -4.37 -8.16
N GLY A 94 20.42 -5.44 -8.69
CA GLY A 94 21.57 -6.11 -8.08
C GLY A 94 21.22 -6.98 -6.86
N ILE A 95 19.93 -7.27 -6.65
CA ILE A 95 19.43 -8.05 -5.52
C ILE A 95 19.34 -9.52 -5.93
N THR A 96 19.86 -10.43 -5.11
CA THR A 96 19.75 -11.87 -5.30
C THR A 96 18.80 -12.45 -4.27
N LEU A 97 17.74 -13.12 -4.72
CA LEU A 97 16.75 -13.79 -3.88
C LEU A 97 16.63 -15.26 -4.27
N ASP A 98 16.15 -16.08 -3.34
CA ASP A 98 15.76 -17.47 -3.58
C ASP A 98 14.24 -17.55 -3.80
N THR A 99 13.75 -18.45 -4.67
CA THR A 99 12.30 -18.59 -4.92
C THR A 99 11.53 -18.98 -3.67
N SER A 100 12.17 -19.66 -2.71
CA SER A 100 11.58 -19.99 -1.40
C SER A 100 11.47 -18.79 -0.43
N GLU A 101 12.03 -17.63 -0.78
CA GLU A 101 11.82 -16.37 -0.07
C GLU A 101 10.58 -15.62 -0.56
N ILE A 102 9.99 -16.04 -1.69
CA ILE A 102 8.82 -15.41 -2.32
C ILE A 102 7.54 -16.14 -1.91
N PHE A 103 6.57 -15.40 -1.39
CA PHE A 103 5.24 -15.91 -1.03
C PHE A 103 4.16 -15.17 -1.82
N ILE A 104 3.53 -15.84 -2.78
CA ILE A 104 2.47 -15.28 -3.61
C ILE A 104 1.15 -15.24 -2.82
N SER A 105 0.47 -14.11 -2.86
CA SER A 105 -0.76 -13.87 -2.09
C SER A 105 -1.84 -13.20 -2.92
N ASP A 106 -3.07 -13.16 -2.40
CA ASP A 106 -4.21 -12.51 -3.01
C ASP A 106 -4.22 -10.98 -2.81
N GLY A 107 -3.21 -10.41 -2.14
CA GLY A 107 -3.06 -8.97 -2.00
C GLY A 107 -2.16 -8.52 -0.86
N ALA A 108 -1.45 -7.41 -1.07
CA ALA A 108 -0.62 -6.79 -0.02
C ALA A 108 -1.45 -6.37 1.22
N LYS A 109 -2.73 -6.02 1.07
CA LYS A 109 -3.64 -5.80 2.21
C LYS A 109 -3.80 -7.05 3.09
N CYS A 110 -3.90 -8.22 2.47
CA CYS A 110 -3.97 -9.50 3.18
C CYS A 110 -2.63 -9.79 3.86
N ASP A 111 -1.51 -9.61 3.15
CA ASP A 111 -0.19 -9.88 3.73
C ASP A 111 0.14 -8.95 4.89
N THR A 112 0.08 -7.64 4.68
CA THR A 112 0.38 -6.62 5.72
C THR A 112 -0.53 -6.72 6.93
N GLY A 113 -1.79 -7.11 6.74
CA GLY A 113 -2.73 -7.32 7.85
C GLY A 113 -2.51 -8.61 8.62
N ASN A 114 -1.99 -9.66 7.96
CA ASN A 114 -1.83 -10.98 8.54
C ASN A 114 -0.40 -11.29 9.01
N ILE A 115 0.61 -10.56 8.53
CA ILE A 115 2.01 -10.81 8.89
C ILE A 115 2.25 -10.71 10.40
N GLN A 116 1.50 -9.86 11.09
CA GLN A 116 1.59 -9.75 12.54
C GLN A 116 1.21 -11.05 13.28
N GLU A 117 0.52 -12.01 12.66
CA GLU A 117 0.15 -13.28 13.30
C GLU A 117 1.37 -14.16 13.68
N ILE A 118 2.53 -13.96 13.05
CA ILE A 118 3.73 -14.77 13.32
C ILE A 118 4.64 -14.17 14.40
N PHE A 119 4.33 -12.97 14.90
CA PHE A 119 5.10 -12.27 15.93
C PHE A 119 4.38 -12.29 17.28
N GLY A 120 5.12 -12.24 18.39
CA GLY A 120 4.57 -12.12 19.74
C GLY A 120 3.69 -10.87 19.90
N ILE A 121 2.66 -10.93 20.75
CA ILE A 121 1.69 -9.84 20.95
C ILE A 121 2.26 -8.64 21.74
N ASP A 122 3.34 -8.86 22.48
CA ASP A 122 3.95 -7.86 23.38
C ASP A 122 5.00 -6.97 22.70
N ASN A 123 5.22 -7.15 21.40
CA ASN A 123 6.14 -6.32 20.61
C ASN A 123 5.66 -4.86 20.57
N LYS A 124 6.59 -3.93 20.74
CA LYS A 124 6.40 -2.49 20.51
C LYS A 124 6.42 -2.21 19.02
N ILE A 125 5.41 -1.50 18.54
CA ILE A 125 5.19 -1.27 17.12
C ILE A 125 5.30 0.20 16.80
N ALA A 126 6.07 0.53 15.77
CA ALA A 126 6.10 1.85 15.15
C ALA A 126 5.43 1.84 13.78
N VAL A 127 4.78 2.94 13.44
CA VAL A 127 4.12 3.16 12.16
C VAL A 127 4.30 4.61 11.73
N THR A 128 4.53 4.86 10.44
CA THR A 128 4.53 6.23 9.92
C THR A 128 3.15 6.89 10.05
N ASP A 129 3.10 8.20 10.23
CA ASP A 129 1.86 8.97 10.38
C ASP A 129 1.93 10.24 9.55
N PRO A 130 1.08 10.43 8.53
CA PRO A 130 -0.04 9.57 8.14
C PRO A 130 0.41 8.36 7.33
N VAL A 131 -0.38 7.28 7.38
CA VAL A 131 -0.18 6.11 6.53
C VAL A 131 -1.47 5.31 6.32
N TYR A 132 -1.41 4.34 5.40
CA TYR A 132 -2.47 3.39 5.15
C TYR A 132 -2.95 2.66 6.43
N THR A 133 -4.25 2.75 6.71
CA THR A 133 -4.81 2.40 8.03
C THR A 133 -4.75 0.92 8.41
N VAL A 134 -4.54 0.02 7.43
CA VAL A 134 -4.54 -1.43 7.68
C VAL A 134 -3.49 -1.83 8.70
N TYR A 135 -2.33 -1.17 8.71
CA TYR A 135 -1.25 -1.49 9.65
C TYR A 135 -1.72 -1.24 11.09
N VAL A 136 -2.37 -0.11 11.34
CA VAL A 136 -2.91 0.24 12.66
C VAL A 136 -4.11 -0.66 13.00
N ASP A 137 -5.12 -0.70 12.14
CA ASP A 137 -6.39 -1.39 12.41
C ASP A 137 -6.18 -2.88 12.71
N THR A 138 -5.28 -3.55 11.99
CA THR A 138 -5.05 -4.99 12.19
C THR A 138 -4.28 -5.28 13.48
N ASN A 139 -3.38 -4.39 13.90
CA ASN A 139 -2.72 -4.48 15.20
C ASN A 139 -3.73 -4.26 16.35
N VAL A 140 -4.66 -3.32 16.20
CA VAL A 140 -5.78 -3.13 17.15
C VAL A 140 -6.62 -4.41 17.23
N MET A 141 -7.06 -4.96 16.09
CA MET A 141 -7.90 -6.17 16.03
C MET A 141 -7.25 -7.39 16.72
N ALA A 142 -5.92 -7.51 16.65
CA ALA A 142 -5.17 -8.57 17.31
C ALA A 142 -4.89 -8.32 18.80
N GLY A 143 -5.29 -7.16 19.35
CA GLY A 143 -5.13 -6.84 20.76
C GLY A 143 -3.74 -6.36 21.15
N ARG A 144 -2.99 -5.79 20.20
CA ARG A 144 -1.64 -5.23 20.42
C ARG A 144 -1.65 -3.78 20.90
N THR A 145 -2.83 -3.20 21.10
CA THR A 145 -3.01 -1.80 21.47
C THR A 145 -3.97 -1.64 22.63
N GLY A 146 -3.87 -0.51 23.34
CA GLY A 146 -4.89 -0.01 24.25
C GLY A 146 -5.99 0.75 23.51
N GLU A 147 -6.62 1.70 24.22
CA GLU A 147 -7.71 2.51 23.67
C GLU A 147 -7.19 3.61 22.74
N MET A 148 -8.08 4.13 21.89
CA MET A 148 -7.76 5.30 21.06
C MET A 148 -7.96 6.60 21.84
N ASN A 149 -6.93 7.45 21.85
CA ASN A 149 -6.94 8.81 22.36
C ASN A 149 -6.42 9.77 21.27
N ASP A 150 -7.19 10.81 20.94
CA ASP A 150 -6.84 11.82 19.93
C ASP A 150 -6.34 11.24 18.57
N GLY A 151 -7.01 10.19 18.09
CA GLY A 151 -6.66 9.53 16.82
C GLY A 151 -5.46 8.59 16.88
N MET A 152 -4.83 8.43 18.04
CA MET A 152 -3.71 7.52 18.28
C MET A 152 -4.12 6.38 19.22
N TYR A 153 -3.71 5.16 18.91
CA TYR A 153 -3.91 4.01 19.78
C TYR A 153 -2.77 3.88 20.79
N GLU A 154 -3.12 3.71 22.07
CA GLU A 154 -2.15 3.43 23.12
C GLU A 154 -1.29 2.21 22.78
N GLY A 155 0.03 2.30 22.99
CA GLY A 155 0.99 1.24 22.71
C GLY A 155 1.64 1.29 21.32
N LEU A 156 1.07 2.04 20.37
CA LEU A 156 1.71 2.30 19.08
C LEU A 156 2.60 3.55 19.14
N THR A 157 3.74 3.50 18.47
CA THR A 157 4.63 4.64 18.24
C THR A 157 4.36 5.22 16.86
N TYR A 158 3.88 6.46 16.80
CA TYR A 158 3.58 7.14 15.53
C TYR A 158 4.78 7.98 15.08
N LEU A 159 5.38 7.62 13.96
CA LEU A 159 6.52 8.31 13.37
C LEU A 159 6.00 9.42 12.44
N LYS A 160 6.03 10.65 12.94
CA LYS A 160 5.43 11.80 12.26
C LYS A 160 6.09 12.09 10.91
N CYS A 161 5.28 12.20 9.86
CA CYS A 161 5.63 12.61 8.51
C CYS A 161 4.78 13.82 8.12
N ASN A 162 5.40 15.00 7.98
CA ASN A 162 4.68 16.24 7.67
C ASN A 162 5.50 17.18 6.79
N ALA A 163 4.88 18.29 6.37
CA ALA A 163 5.57 19.29 5.55
C ALA A 163 6.83 19.85 6.23
N GLU A 164 6.83 20.01 7.56
CA GLU A 164 7.95 20.58 8.30
C GLU A 164 9.22 19.71 8.27
N ASN A 165 9.07 18.38 8.25
CA ASN A 165 10.20 17.44 8.12
C ASN A 165 10.37 16.89 6.70
N GLY A 166 9.68 17.46 5.71
CA GLY A 166 9.72 16.98 4.33
C GLY A 166 9.17 15.55 4.15
N PHE A 167 8.29 15.11 5.06
CA PHE A 167 7.73 13.75 5.13
C PHE A 167 8.79 12.65 5.36
N VAL A 168 9.92 13.02 5.94
CA VAL A 168 10.97 12.09 6.38
C VAL A 168 10.81 11.89 7.89
N PRO A 169 10.29 10.75 8.34
CA PRO A 169 10.09 10.51 9.76
C PRO A 169 11.42 10.43 10.50
N GLU A 170 11.44 10.95 11.72
CA GLU A 170 12.53 10.68 12.66
C GLU A 170 12.47 9.23 13.15
N LEU A 171 13.61 8.69 13.57
CA LEU A 171 13.65 7.41 14.27
C LEU A 171 12.85 7.48 15.58
N PRO A 172 12.25 6.37 16.03
CA PRO A 172 11.55 6.35 17.30
C PRO A 172 12.48 6.72 18.46
N SER A 173 11.99 7.52 19.41
CA SER A 173 12.78 7.99 20.55
C SER A 173 13.09 6.88 21.55
N GLU A 174 12.29 5.82 21.56
CA GLU A 174 12.45 4.63 22.38
C GLU A 174 12.56 3.40 21.46
N PRO A 175 13.37 2.39 21.80
CA PRO A 175 13.46 1.16 21.00
C PRO A 175 12.10 0.50 20.81
N VAL A 176 11.83 0.13 19.56
CA VAL A 176 10.66 -0.62 19.08
C VAL A 176 11.10 -1.89 18.39
N ASP A 177 10.22 -2.89 18.36
CA ASP A 177 10.53 -4.23 17.85
C ASP A 177 10.10 -4.41 16.38
N ILE A 178 9.05 -3.69 15.95
CA ILE A 178 8.52 -3.76 14.57
C ILE A 178 8.24 -2.36 14.03
N ILE A 179 8.63 -2.08 12.79
CA ILE A 179 8.44 -0.77 12.13
C ILE A 179 7.71 -0.97 10.80
N TYR A 180 6.53 -0.37 10.66
CA TYR A 180 5.82 -0.31 9.38
C TYR A 180 6.26 0.92 8.57
N LEU A 181 6.92 0.67 7.44
CA LEU A 181 7.28 1.69 6.46
C LEU A 181 6.54 1.42 5.15
N CYS A 182 5.96 2.45 4.54
CA CYS A 182 5.29 2.35 3.24
C CYS A 182 5.90 3.39 2.32
N TYR A 183 6.63 2.93 1.30
CA TYR A 183 7.32 3.81 0.35
C TYR A 183 7.29 3.24 -1.07
N PRO A 184 6.80 4.02 -2.07
CA PRO A 184 6.19 5.34 -1.95
C PRO A 184 4.94 5.35 -1.05
N ASN A 185 4.83 6.39 -0.21
CA ASN A 185 3.88 6.44 0.89
C ASN A 185 2.45 6.69 0.39
N ASN A 186 1.50 5.95 0.98
CA ASN A 186 0.08 6.25 0.92
C ASN A 186 -0.35 6.76 2.30
N PRO A 187 -0.77 8.03 2.45
CA PRO A 187 -1.36 8.88 1.40
C PRO A 187 -0.45 9.94 0.77
N THR A 188 0.73 10.21 1.33
CA THR A 188 1.47 11.47 1.04
C THR A 188 2.08 11.50 -0.36
N GLY A 189 2.27 10.33 -0.99
CA GLY A 189 2.94 10.18 -2.27
C GLY A 189 4.45 10.43 -2.23
N THR A 190 5.02 10.65 -1.05
CA THR A 190 6.45 10.88 -0.86
C THR A 190 7.22 9.58 -0.71
N THR A 191 8.55 9.67 -0.72
CA THR A 191 9.45 8.52 -0.61
C THR A 191 10.68 8.87 0.22
N LEU A 192 11.50 7.87 0.53
CA LEU A 192 12.83 8.05 1.11
C LEU A 192 13.90 7.85 0.04
N THR A 193 14.98 8.61 0.16
CA THR A 193 16.23 8.34 -0.56
C THR A 193 16.91 7.09 0.00
N LYS A 194 17.88 6.54 -0.74
CA LYS A 194 18.70 5.41 -0.27
C LYS A 194 19.36 5.68 1.08
N ASP A 195 19.93 6.87 1.27
CA ASP A 195 20.59 7.28 2.52
C ASP A 195 19.59 7.37 3.69
N GLN A 196 18.39 7.89 3.43
CA GLN A 196 17.34 7.98 4.46
C GLN A 196 16.81 6.60 4.84
N LEU A 197 16.60 5.70 3.87
CA LEU A 197 16.17 4.33 4.16
C LEU A 197 17.26 3.55 4.90
N LYS A 198 18.54 3.80 4.58
CA LYS A 198 19.68 3.23 5.29
C LYS A 198 19.66 3.52 6.79
N VAL A 199 19.25 4.71 7.20
CA VAL A 199 19.11 5.06 8.63
C VAL A 199 18.14 4.11 9.35
N PHE A 200 17.04 3.73 8.71
CA PHE A 200 16.08 2.78 9.30
C PHE A 200 16.62 1.35 9.33
N VAL A 201 17.31 0.90 8.28
CA VAL A 201 17.94 -0.42 8.23
C VAL A 201 19.03 -0.55 9.30
N ASP A 202 19.90 0.46 9.43
CA ASP A 202 20.94 0.49 10.45
C ASP A 202 20.32 0.47 11.86
N TYR A 203 19.29 1.30 12.10
CA TYR A 203 18.53 1.29 13.36
C TYR A 203 17.95 -0.10 13.66
N ALA A 204 17.33 -0.74 12.67
CA ALA A 204 16.70 -2.05 12.85
C ALA A 204 17.73 -3.13 13.21
N ARG A 205 18.92 -3.11 12.58
CA ARG A 205 20.02 -4.02 12.90
C ARG A 205 20.56 -3.78 14.30
N GLU A 206 20.75 -2.52 14.69
CA GLU A 206 21.25 -2.16 16.03
C GLU A 206 20.27 -2.54 17.15
N ASN A 207 18.97 -2.45 16.89
CA ASN A 207 17.91 -2.69 17.88
C ASN A 207 17.26 -4.07 17.77
N LYS A 208 17.71 -4.92 16.83
CA LYS A 208 17.06 -6.21 16.51
C LYS A 208 15.57 -6.06 16.17
N ALA A 209 15.22 -4.95 15.55
CA ALA A 209 13.87 -4.66 15.11
C ALA A 209 13.65 -5.23 13.70
N ILE A 210 12.38 -5.44 13.35
CA ILE A 210 11.97 -5.88 12.02
C ILE A 210 11.24 -4.76 11.30
N ILE A 211 11.67 -4.47 10.07
CA ILE A 211 10.99 -3.54 9.17
C ILE A 211 9.99 -4.32 8.33
N LEU A 212 8.73 -3.87 8.35
CA LEU A 212 7.66 -4.31 7.47
C LEU A 212 7.51 -3.24 6.39
N PHE A 213 8.12 -3.48 5.23
CA PHE A 213 8.26 -2.51 4.14
C PHE A 213 7.23 -2.75 3.04
N ASP A 214 6.23 -1.87 2.92
CA ASP A 214 5.21 -1.90 1.88
C ASP A 214 5.65 -1.07 0.67
N ALA A 215 6.02 -1.78 -0.41
CA ALA A 215 6.47 -1.25 -1.69
C ALA A 215 5.38 -1.38 -2.78
N ALA A 216 4.09 -1.35 -2.41
CA ALA A 216 2.98 -1.50 -3.37
C ALA A 216 2.92 -0.45 -4.49
N TYR A 217 3.60 0.69 -4.34
CA TYR A 217 3.65 1.78 -5.32
C TYR A 217 5.02 1.92 -6.00
N GLU A 218 5.94 0.97 -5.80
CA GLU A 218 7.31 1.01 -6.32
C GLU A 218 7.40 1.30 -7.82
N ALA A 219 6.49 0.75 -8.62
CA ALA A 219 6.52 0.91 -10.07
C ALA A 219 6.28 2.36 -10.55
N PHE A 220 5.85 3.26 -9.65
CA PHE A 220 5.62 4.67 -9.93
C PHE A 220 6.81 5.56 -9.56
N ILE A 221 7.88 5.00 -8.99
CA ILE A 221 9.11 5.74 -8.68
C ILE A 221 9.74 6.25 -9.98
N ASN A 222 10.12 7.54 -9.99
CA ASN A 222 10.71 8.21 -11.15
C ASN A 222 12.07 8.85 -10.81
N GLU A 223 12.39 9.05 -9.55
CA GLU A 223 13.65 9.66 -9.11
C GLU A 223 14.77 8.62 -8.92
N GLU A 224 15.97 8.92 -9.43
CA GLU A 224 17.11 7.97 -9.50
C GLU A 224 17.66 7.55 -8.11
N ASN A 225 17.63 8.44 -7.12
CA ASN A 225 18.17 8.16 -5.77
C ASN A 225 17.14 7.53 -4.81
N VAL A 226 16.01 7.08 -5.34
CA VAL A 226 14.94 6.44 -4.57
C VAL A 226 15.04 4.93 -4.78
N PRO A 227 15.17 4.11 -3.72
CA PRO A 227 15.18 2.67 -3.84
C PRO A 227 13.79 2.17 -4.22
N HIS A 228 13.76 1.23 -5.16
CA HIS A 228 12.62 0.43 -5.55
C HIS A 228 12.40 -0.75 -4.59
N SER A 229 13.45 -1.25 -3.95
CA SER A 229 13.34 -2.28 -2.91
C SER A 229 14.16 -1.93 -1.69
N ILE A 230 13.66 -2.31 -0.50
CA ILE A 230 14.43 -2.19 0.73
C ILE A 230 15.74 -2.98 0.68
N TYR A 231 15.79 -4.06 -0.11
CA TYR A 231 16.99 -4.89 -0.27
C TYR A 231 18.06 -4.27 -1.17
N GLU A 232 17.84 -3.06 -1.70
CA GLU A 232 18.93 -2.24 -2.25
C GLU A 232 19.85 -1.68 -1.16
N ILE A 233 19.41 -1.73 0.10
CA ILE A 233 20.18 -1.30 1.26
C ILE A 233 20.90 -2.51 1.87
N GLU A 234 22.23 -2.42 1.98
CA GLU A 234 23.06 -3.48 2.55
C GLU A 234 22.62 -3.85 3.98
N GLY A 235 22.38 -5.15 4.20
CA GLY A 235 21.94 -5.70 5.49
C GLY A 235 20.44 -5.67 5.72
N ALA A 236 19.64 -5.16 4.78
CA ALA A 236 18.18 -5.18 4.89
C ALA A 236 17.60 -6.60 4.94
N GLU A 237 18.24 -7.58 4.31
CA GLU A 237 17.85 -8.99 4.33
C GLU A 237 17.87 -9.61 5.73
N GLU A 238 18.63 -9.02 6.67
CA GLU A 238 18.70 -9.46 8.07
C GLU A 238 17.52 -8.93 8.91
N VAL A 239 16.82 -7.88 8.45
CA VAL A 239 15.88 -7.10 9.28
C VAL A 239 14.58 -6.71 8.59
N ALA A 240 14.37 -7.04 7.32
CA ALA A 240 13.20 -6.56 6.57
C ALA A 240 12.36 -7.69 5.95
N ILE A 241 11.05 -7.44 5.91
CA ILE A 241 10.07 -8.13 5.06
C ILE A 241 9.51 -7.11 4.09
N GLU A 242 9.44 -7.46 2.80
CA GLU A 242 8.93 -6.57 1.76
C GLU A 242 7.60 -7.07 1.19
N PHE A 243 6.63 -6.17 1.05
CA PHE A 243 5.34 -6.44 0.43
C PHE A 243 5.24 -5.72 -0.91
N LYS A 244 4.87 -6.42 -1.97
CA LYS A 244 4.60 -5.83 -3.29
C LYS A 244 3.24 -6.26 -3.81
N SER A 245 2.65 -5.45 -4.68
CA SER A 245 1.33 -5.73 -5.24
C SER A 245 1.26 -5.51 -6.74
N PHE A 246 0.65 -6.44 -7.46
CA PHE A 246 0.29 -6.25 -8.87
C PHE A 246 -0.92 -5.33 -9.04
N SER A 247 -1.62 -4.97 -7.95
CA SER A 247 -2.87 -4.22 -8.03
C SER A 247 -2.69 -2.84 -8.68
N LYS A 248 -1.66 -2.09 -8.28
CA LYS A 248 -1.43 -0.72 -8.78
C LYS A 248 -0.53 -0.70 -10.01
N THR A 249 0.44 -1.61 -10.04
CA THR A 249 1.36 -1.78 -11.17
C THR A 249 0.66 -2.31 -12.42
N ALA A 250 -0.10 -3.41 -12.33
CA ALA A 250 -0.64 -4.12 -13.49
C ALA A 250 -2.18 -4.11 -13.57
N GLY A 251 -2.86 -3.33 -12.71
CA GLY A 251 -4.32 -3.22 -12.68
C GLY A 251 -5.05 -4.38 -11.98
N PHE A 252 -4.36 -5.17 -11.15
CA PHE A 252 -4.94 -6.35 -10.48
C PHE A 252 -5.79 -5.99 -9.25
N THR A 253 -6.41 -4.81 -9.21
CA THR A 253 -7.22 -4.37 -8.06
C THR A 253 -8.40 -5.32 -7.82
N GLY A 254 -9.09 -5.73 -8.90
CA GLY A 254 -10.11 -6.77 -8.88
C GLY A 254 -9.58 -8.20 -9.10
N THR A 255 -8.44 -8.36 -9.77
CA THR A 255 -7.86 -9.67 -10.12
C THR A 255 -7.20 -10.38 -8.94
N ARG A 256 -6.69 -9.62 -7.97
CA ARG A 256 -6.12 -10.08 -6.69
C ARG A 256 -4.85 -10.92 -6.83
N CYS A 257 -3.69 -10.23 -6.86
CA CYS A 257 -2.39 -10.87 -6.75
C CYS A 257 -1.38 -9.89 -6.11
N ALA A 258 -0.51 -10.42 -5.27
CA ALA A 258 0.60 -9.74 -4.62
C ALA A 258 1.67 -10.77 -4.24
N PHE A 259 2.75 -10.30 -3.65
CA PHE A 259 3.73 -11.20 -3.03
C PHE A 259 4.43 -10.53 -1.85
N THR A 260 4.90 -11.37 -0.94
CA THR A 260 5.77 -10.99 0.17
C THR A 260 7.14 -11.64 -0.03
N VAL A 261 8.20 -10.88 0.18
CA VAL A 261 9.57 -11.40 0.28
C VAL A 261 9.92 -11.53 1.75
N VAL A 262 10.17 -12.75 2.22
CA VAL A 262 10.65 -13.02 3.59
C VAL A 262 12.03 -13.67 3.47
N PRO A 263 13.13 -12.93 3.67
CA PRO A 263 14.48 -13.47 3.53
C PRO A 263 14.74 -14.64 4.48
N LYS A 264 15.57 -15.59 4.06
CA LYS A 264 16.04 -16.69 4.93
C LYS A 264 16.97 -16.20 6.03
N GLN A 265 17.62 -15.05 5.82
CA GLN A 265 18.54 -14.44 6.78
C GLN A 265 17.81 -13.71 7.92
N LEU A 266 16.52 -13.42 7.75
CA LEU A 266 15.71 -12.75 8.76
C LEU A 266 15.38 -13.69 9.91
N THR A 267 15.85 -13.33 11.10
CA THR A 267 15.54 -14.03 12.36
C THR A 267 14.77 -13.12 13.31
N ALA A 268 13.99 -13.75 14.19
CA ALA A 268 13.37 -13.15 15.35
C ALA A 268 13.76 -13.96 16.60
N TYR A 269 13.28 -13.57 17.78
CA TYR A 269 13.67 -14.21 19.03
C TYR A 269 12.46 -14.80 19.77
N ASP A 270 12.62 -16.01 20.32
CA ASP A 270 11.64 -16.59 21.24
C ASP A 270 11.76 -16.01 22.66
N SER A 271 10.88 -16.44 23.58
CA SER A 271 10.89 -15.96 24.98
C SER A 271 12.14 -16.36 25.78
N GLU A 272 12.93 -17.32 25.28
CA GLU A 272 14.20 -17.75 25.88
C GLU A 272 15.40 -17.01 25.28
N GLY A 273 15.18 -16.21 24.24
CA GLY A 273 16.20 -15.45 23.53
C GLY A 273 16.91 -16.24 22.43
N ASN A 274 16.37 -17.38 22.00
CA ASN A 274 16.91 -18.14 20.87
C ASN A 274 16.49 -17.49 19.55
N GLU A 275 17.39 -17.48 18.57
CA GLU A 275 17.09 -17.05 17.21
C GLU A 275 16.19 -18.07 16.50
N VAL A 276 15.17 -17.55 15.82
CA VAL A 276 14.18 -18.32 15.07
C VAL A 276 14.03 -17.68 13.70
N GLU A 277 14.19 -18.48 12.64
CA GLU A 277 13.98 -18.03 11.27
C GLU A 277 12.52 -17.60 11.04
N VAL A 278 12.31 -16.43 10.43
CA VAL A 278 10.97 -15.87 10.21
C VAL A 278 10.28 -16.51 9.00
N ASN A 279 11.04 -16.85 7.94
CA ASN A 279 10.51 -17.44 6.71
C ASN A 279 9.68 -18.73 6.95
N PRO A 280 10.16 -19.73 7.72
CA PRO A 280 9.37 -20.93 8.01
C PRO A 280 8.07 -20.65 8.78
N LEU A 281 8.04 -19.63 9.65
CA LEU A 281 6.83 -19.24 10.38
C LEU A 281 5.78 -18.68 9.42
N TRP A 282 6.20 -17.82 8.48
CA TRP A 282 5.30 -17.29 7.46
C TRP A 282 4.78 -18.38 6.53
N ASN A 283 5.65 -19.30 6.10
CA ASN A 283 5.25 -20.45 5.31
C ASN A 283 4.23 -21.34 6.05
N ARG A 284 4.47 -21.60 7.35
CA ARG A 284 3.54 -22.37 8.18
C ARG A 284 2.18 -21.68 8.30
N ARG A 285 2.17 -20.35 8.42
CA ARG A 285 0.94 -19.55 8.42
C ARG A 285 0.20 -19.69 7.08
N GLN A 286 0.88 -19.48 5.95
CA GLN A 286 0.26 -19.55 4.62
C GLN A 286 -0.34 -20.93 4.36
N THR A 287 0.43 -22.00 4.56
CA THR A 287 -0.02 -23.40 4.39
C THR A 287 -1.13 -23.84 5.35
N THR A 288 -1.47 -23.04 6.36
CA THR A 288 -2.56 -23.34 7.32
C THR A 288 -3.82 -22.52 7.05
N LYS A 289 -3.67 -21.26 6.63
CA LYS A 289 -4.77 -20.28 6.54
C LYS A 289 -5.07 -19.81 5.11
N PHE A 290 -4.32 -20.29 4.11
CA PHE A 290 -4.43 -19.86 2.73
C PHE A 290 -4.26 -21.06 1.78
N ASN A 291 -5.05 -21.11 0.70
CA ASN A 291 -5.03 -22.21 -0.28
C ASN A 291 -4.34 -21.80 -1.60
N GLY A 292 -3.56 -20.72 -1.59
CA GLY A 292 -2.86 -20.20 -2.76
C GLY A 292 -3.73 -19.33 -3.67
N VAL A 293 -3.05 -18.52 -4.49
CA VAL A 293 -3.68 -17.74 -5.58
C VAL A 293 -3.98 -18.68 -6.74
N SER A 294 -5.10 -18.46 -7.44
CA SER A 294 -5.50 -19.35 -8.55
C SER A 294 -4.49 -19.38 -9.70
N TYR A 295 -4.39 -20.52 -10.37
CA TYR A 295 -3.46 -20.75 -11.49
C TYR A 295 -3.57 -19.69 -12.61
N PRO A 296 -4.78 -19.34 -13.12
CA PRO A 296 -4.89 -18.33 -14.18
C PRO A 296 -4.41 -16.94 -13.75
N VAL A 297 -4.66 -16.56 -12.49
CA VAL A 297 -4.18 -15.29 -11.95
C VAL A 297 -2.66 -15.26 -11.86
N GLN A 298 -2.03 -16.36 -11.41
CA GLN A 298 -0.57 -16.44 -11.36
C GLN A 298 0.07 -16.45 -12.75
N LYS A 299 -0.53 -17.12 -13.74
CA LYS A 299 -0.09 -17.04 -15.15
C LYS A 299 -0.20 -15.63 -15.72
N ALA A 300 -1.28 -14.93 -15.42
CA ALA A 300 -1.43 -13.54 -15.81
C ALA A 300 -0.43 -12.61 -15.10
N ALA A 301 -0.14 -12.85 -13.82
CA ALA A 301 0.90 -12.14 -13.08
C ALA A 301 2.29 -12.40 -13.68
N GLN A 302 2.59 -13.63 -14.09
CA GLN A 302 3.84 -13.97 -14.78
C GLN A 302 4.01 -13.14 -16.06
N ALA A 303 2.94 -12.96 -16.84
CA ALA A 303 2.99 -12.18 -18.07
C ALA A 303 3.35 -10.70 -17.85
N THR A 304 3.19 -10.16 -16.63
CA THR A 304 3.62 -8.79 -16.29
C THR A 304 5.13 -8.61 -16.36
N TYR A 305 5.91 -9.70 -16.24
CA TYR A 305 7.36 -9.71 -16.35
C TYR A 305 7.87 -10.03 -17.76
N SER A 306 6.98 -10.24 -18.74
CA SER A 306 7.39 -10.35 -20.15
C SER A 306 7.81 -8.98 -20.69
N ILE A 307 8.66 -8.95 -21.72
CA ILE A 307 9.11 -7.69 -22.35
C ILE A 307 7.90 -6.88 -22.84
N GLU A 308 6.94 -7.55 -23.48
CA GLU A 308 5.71 -6.94 -23.96
C GLU A 308 4.83 -6.47 -22.80
N GLY A 309 4.64 -7.30 -21.77
CA GLY A 309 3.85 -6.95 -20.60
C GLY A 309 4.42 -5.75 -19.84
N GLN A 310 5.73 -5.70 -19.62
CA GLN A 310 6.41 -4.58 -18.97
C GLN A 310 6.22 -3.29 -19.76
N LYS A 311 6.38 -3.33 -21.09
CA LYS A 311 6.17 -2.17 -21.95
C LYS A 311 4.72 -1.66 -21.87
N GLU A 312 3.75 -2.55 -22.02
CA GLU A 312 2.33 -2.19 -21.98
C GLU A 312 1.94 -1.62 -20.61
N ILE A 313 2.49 -2.17 -19.52
CA ILE A 313 2.27 -1.68 -18.15
C ILE A 313 2.91 -0.29 -17.98
N GLN A 314 4.12 -0.08 -18.49
CA GLN A 314 4.77 1.24 -18.41
C GLN A 314 3.94 2.32 -19.11
N GLU A 315 3.35 2.04 -20.28
CA GLU A 315 2.46 2.98 -20.96
C GLU A 315 1.23 3.36 -20.11
N VAL A 316 0.73 2.43 -19.28
CA VAL A 316 -0.36 2.68 -18.33
C VAL A 316 0.11 3.51 -17.13
N ILE A 317 1.30 3.20 -16.59
CA ILE A 317 1.90 3.98 -15.50
C ILE A 317 2.16 5.41 -15.95
N ASP A 318 2.78 5.61 -17.11
CA ASP A 318 3.05 6.93 -17.70
C ASP A 318 1.76 7.74 -17.88
N TYR A 319 0.66 7.09 -18.28
CA TYR A 319 -0.65 7.74 -18.37
C TYR A 319 -1.15 8.28 -17.02
N TYR A 320 -0.98 7.50 -15.95
CA TYR A 320 -1.36 7.96 -14.61
C TYR A 320 -0.40 9.01 -14.07
N MET A 321 0.89 8.94 -14.40
CA MET A 321 1.86 9.96 -13.98
C MET A 321 1.65 11.29 -14.72
N GLU A 322 1.17 11.27 -15.96
CA GLU A 322 0.70 12.48 -16.65
C GLU A 322 -0.54 13.07 -15.96
N ASN A 323 -1.50 12.25 -15.52
CA ASN A 323 -2.60 12.74 -14.70
C ASN A 323 -2.10 13.36 -13.38
N ALA A 324 -1.14 12.71 -12.71
CA ALA A 324 -0.57 13.21 -11.47
C ALA A 324 0.08 14.57 -11.65
N LYS A 325 0.85 14.73 -12.74
CA LYS A 325 1.45 16.00 -13.15
C LYS A 325 0.39 17.08 -13.37
N VAL A 326 -0.67 16.79 -14.12
CA VAL A 326 -1.78 17.74 -14.36
C VAL A 326 -2.41 18.20 -13.04
N ILE A 327 -2.64 17.28 -12.10
CA ILE A 327 -3.20 17.59 -10.78
C ILE A 327 -2.24 18.51 -10.01
N CYS A 328 -0.97 18.12 -9.91
CA CYS A 328 0.04 18.88 -9.18
C CYS A 328 0.22 20.31 -9.73
N GLU A 329 0.36 20.46 -11.05
CA GLU A 329 0.50 21.76 -11.70
C GLU A 329 -0.77 22.62 -11.49
N SER A 330 -1.96 22.05 -11.66
CA SER A 330 -3.22 22.79 -11.53
C SER A 330 -3.42 23.33 -10.11
N LEU A 331 -3.24 22.48 -9.09
CA LEU A 331 -3.42 22.88 -7.69
C LEU A 331 -2.33 23.86 -7.23
N SER A 332 -1.09 23.67 -7.68
CA SER A 332 0.00 24.61 -7.38
C SER A 332 -0.25 25.99 -8.01
N ASN A 333 -0.82 26.04 -9.23
CA ASN A 333 -1.21 27.29 -9.89
C ASN A 333 -2.34 28.03 -9.17
N LEU A 334 -3.16 27.32 -8.38
CA LEU A 334 -4.15 27.91 -7.48
C LEU A 334 -3.55 28.40 -6.15
N GLY A 335 -2.25 28.21 -5.94
CA GLY A 335 -1.55 28.62 -4.72
C GLY A 335 -1.68 27.64 -3.56
N LEU A 336 -2.16 26.41 -3.81
CA LEU A 336 -2.21 25.36 -2.78
C LEU A 336 -0.83 24.72 -2.58
N GLU A 337 -0.55 24.30 -1.35
CA GLU A 337 0.64 23.49 -1.05
C GLU A 337 0.36 22.02 -1.44
N VAL A 338 1.18 21.50 -2.36
CA VAL A 338 1.00 20.16 -2.95
C VAL A 338 2.27 19.33 -2.78
N TYR A 339 2.09 18.08 -2.35
CA TYR A 339 3.14 17.10 -2.14
C TYR A 339 2.80 15.79 -2.88
N GLY A 340 3.81 14.93 -3.07
CA GLY A 340 3.63 13.68 -3.81
C GLY A 340 3.48 13.89 -5.32
N GLY A 341 2.85 12.93 -6.02
CA GLY A 341 2.62 12.98 -7.46
C GLY A 341 3.86 12.82 -8.35
N ILE A 342 5.04 12.59 -7.77
CA ILE A 342 6.32 12.41 -8.49
C ILE A 342 6.72 10.94 -8.54
N ASN A 343 6.65 10.24 -7.41
CA ASN A 343 7.02 8.82 -7.27
C ASN A 343 5.80 7.94 -6.96
N SER A 344 4.59 8.50 -7.06
CA SER A 344 3.36 7.87 -6.62
C SER A 344 2.17 8.46 -7.39
N PRO A 345 1.11 7.68 -7.65
CA PRO A 345 -0.12 8.16 -8.25
C PRO A 345 -0.99 8.95 -7.24
N TYR A 346 -0.48 9.26 -6.06
CA TYR A 346 -1.18 10.03 -5.03
C TYR A 346 -0.60 11.43 -4.87
N ILE A 347 -1.52 12.38 -4.80
CA ILE A 347 -1.25 13.80 -4.62
C ILE A 347 -1.81 14.18 -3.26
N TRP A 348 -0.96 14.78 -2.44
CA TRP A 348 -1.27 15.15 -1.07
C TRP A 348 -1.34 16.66 -0.94
N VAL A 349 -2.54 17.17 -0.72
CA VAL A 349 -2.85 18.59 -0.81
C VAL A 349 -3.17 19.11 0.57
N LYS A 350 -2.47 20.15 1.01
CA LYS A 350 -2.78 20.82 2.27
C LYS A 350 -4.05 21.66 2.09
N ALA A 351 -4.99 21.50 3.01
CA ALA A 351 -6.21 22.28 2.99
C ALA A 351 -5.89 23.78 3.23
N PRO A 352 -6.46 24.69 2.43
CA PRO A 352 -6.18 26.11 2.56
C PRO A 352 -6.78 26.68 3.86
N ASN A 353 -6.29 27.84 4.29
CA ASN A 353 -6.85 28.60 5.42
C ASN A 353 -6.96 27.83 6.77
N ASN A 354 -6.13 26.79 6.96
CA ASN A 354 -6.19 25.87 8.10
C ASN A 354 -7.55 25.14 8.25
N MET A 355 -8.23 24.92 7.13
CA MET A 355 -9.45 24.12 7.07
C MET A 355 -9.15 22.66 7.47
N ASP A 356 -10.05 22.03 8.23
CA ASP A 356 -9.91 20.62 8.57
C ASP A 356 -10.17 19.70 7.37
N SER A 357 -9.65 18.47 7.42
CA SER A 357 -9.68 17.53 6.29
C SER A 357 -11.09 17.17 5.83
N TRP A 358 -12.04 17.09 6.75
CA TRP A 358 -13.42 16.73 6.43
C TRP A 358 -14.20 17.91 5.86
N THR A 359 -13.97 19.12 6.36
CA THR A 359 -14.52 20.34 5.77
C THR A 359 -13.98 20.54 4.35
N PHE A 360 -12.70 20.27 4.10
CA PHE A 360 -12.15 20.35 2.74
C PHE A 360 -12.73 19.27 1.82
N PHE A 361 -12.91 18.05 2.31
CA PHE A 361 -13.62 17.00 1.58
C PHE A 361 -15.06 17.42 1.23
N ASP A 362 -15.82 17.94 2.18
CA ASP A 362 -17.22 18.35 1.98
C ASP A 362 -17.29 19.54 1.01
N LEU A 363 -16.33 20.48 1.04
CA LEU A 363 -16.24 21.57 0.06
C LEU A 363 -16.06 21.04 -1.37
N LEU A 364 -15.09 20.15 -1.61
CA LEU A 364 -14.85 19.59 -2.94
C LEU A 364 -16.05 18.79 -3.45
N LEU A 365 -16.70 18.01 -2.57
CA LEU A 365 -17.86 17.21 -2.94
C LEU A 365 -19.06 18.08 -3.31
N ASN A 366 -19.38 19.07 -2.47
CA ASN A 366 -20.60 19.87 -2.65
C ASN A 366 -20.45 20.92 -3.76
N GLU A 367 -19.31 21.61 -3.84
CA GLU A 367 -19.13 22.76 -4.73
C GLU A 367 -18.44 22.40 -6.06
N ALA A 368 -17.52 21.42 -6.06
CA ALA A 368 -16.81 20.98 -7.27
C ALA A 368 -17.27 19.61 -7.80
N ASN A 369 -18.09 18.87 -7.04
CA ASN A 369 -18.50 17.51 -7.35
C ASN A 369 -17.31 16.57 -7.59
N VAL A 370 -16.22 16.80 -6.84
CA VAL A 370 -15.01 15.99 -6.85
C VAL A 370 -14.86 15.30 -5.50
N ILE A 371 -14.64 13.99 -5.52
CA ILE A 371 -14.39 13.20 -4.31
C ILE A 371 -12.88 13.01 -4.14
N GLY A 372 -12.34 13.43 -3.00
CA GLY A 372 -11.01 13.05 -2.52
C GLY A 372 -11.07 12.05 -1.36
N THR A 373 -9.96 11.87 -0.66
CA THR A 373 -9.93 11.17 0.64
C THR A 373 -9.45 12.15 1.72
N PRO A 374 -10.23 12.40 2.79
CA PRO A 374 -9.82 13.31 3.86
C PRO A 374 -8.61 12.72 4.59
N GLY A 375 -7.61 13.57 4.81
CA GLY A 375 -6.31 13.15 5.30
C GLY A 375 -6.31 12.62 6.73
N SER A 376 -7.20 13.12 7.58
CA SER A 376 -7.34 12.67 8.98
C SER A 376 -7.75 11.20 9.11
N GLY A 377 -8.26 10.61 8.03
CA GLY A 377 -8.50 9.18 7.95
C GLY A 377 -7.24 8.31 7.95
N PHE A 378 -6.07 8.88 7.63
CA PHE A 378 -4.79 8.16 7.57
C PHE A 378 -3.96 8.29 8.85
N GLY A 379 -4.53 8.93 9.88
CA GLY A 379 -3.85 9.24 11.13
C GLY A 379 -3.85 10.74 11.43
N PRO A 380 -3.50 11.12 12.67
CA PRO A 380 -3.61 12.49 13.15
C PRO A 380 -2.71 13.48 12.41
N SER A 381 -1.54 13.07 11.93
CA SER A 381 -0.69 13.95 11.10
C SER A 381 -1.24 14.16 9.69
N GLY A 382 -2.31 13.47 9.32
CA GLY A 382 -3.07 13.74 8.09
C GLY A 382 -4.17 14.79 8.23
N GLU A 383 -4.42 15.31 9.42
CA GLU A 383 -5.39 16.40 9.64
C GLU A 383 -4.94 17.68 8.91
N GLY A 384 -5.90 18.40 8.30
CA GLY A 384 -5.63 19.56 7.45
C GLY A 384 -5.09 19.21 6.05
N TYR A 385 -5.25 17.96 5.59
CA TYR A 385 -4.86 17.53 4.25
C TYR A 385 -5.96 16.71 3.55
N LEU A 386 -5.84 16.58 2.23
CA LEU A 386 -6.69 15.73 1.40
C LEU A 386 -5.84 15.01 0.34
N ARG A 387 -6.10 13.72 0.14
CA ARG A 387 -5.48 12.91 -0.92
C ARG A 387 -6.35 12.89 -2.16
N LEU A 388 -5.76 13.17 -3.32
CA LEU A 388 -6.32 12.88 -4.64
C LEU A 388 -5.53 11.75 -5.31
N THR A 389 -6.22 10.88 -6.04
CA THR A 389 -5.59 9.85 -6.89
C THR A 389 -5.51 10.29 -8.35
N ALA A 390 -4.42 9.94 -9.02
CA ALA A 390 -4.22 10.11 -10.45
C ALA A 390 -4.88 8.99 -11.29
N PHE A 391 -5.47 7.98 -10.63
CA PHE A 391 -6.22 6.92 -11.28
C PHE A 391 -7.59 7.42 -11.79
N ASN A 392 -7.59 8.07 -12.93
CA ASN A 392 -8.79 8.47 -13.65
C ASN A 392 -8.49 8.60 -15.15
N THR A 393 -9.48 8.95 -15.97
CA THR A 393 -9.19 9.41 -17.33
C THR A 393 -8.56 10.80 -17.28
N LEU A 394 -7.73 11.12 -18.27
CA LEU A 394 -7.14 12.45 -18.43
C LEU A 394 -8.22 13.53 -18.61
N GLU A 395 -9.33 13.20 -19.26
CA GLU A 395 -10.49 14.07 -19.43
C GLU A 395 -11.11 14.42 -18.06
N ASN A 396 -11.48 13.41 -17.27
CA ASN A 396 -12.01 13.62 -15.92
C ASN A 396 -11.01 14.30 -15.00
N THR A 397 -9.72 14.03 -15.17
CA THR A 397 -8.65 14.69 -14.38
C THR A 397 -8.63 16.19 -14.67
N LYS A 398 -8.65 16.58 -15.96
CA LYS A 398 -8.68 17.99 -16.36
C LYS A 398 -9.98 18.66 -15.95
N GLU A 399 -11.11 17.98 -16.12
CA GLU A 399 -12.42 18.49 -15.70
C GLU A 399 -12.48 18.71 -14.19
N ALA A 400 -11.99 17.76 -13.37
CA ALA A 400 -11.91 17.93 -11.93
C ALA A 400 -11.05 19.14 -11.54
N MET A 401 -9.90 19.33 -12.19
CA MET A 401 -9.04 20.49 -11.93
C MET A 401 -9.71 21.81 -12.36
N ASP A 402 -10.43 21.83 -13.49
CA ASP A 402 -11.20 22.99 -13.92
C ASP A 402 -12.32 23.34 -12.93
N ARG A 403 -13.05 22.33 -12.41
CA ARG A 403 -14.07 22.53 -11.37
C ARG A 403 -13.46 23.08 -10.08
N ILE A 404 -12.34 22.52 -9.61
CA ILE A 404 -11.65 23.00 -8.41
C ILE A 404 -11.12 24.43 -8.59
N SER A 405 -10.69 24.80 -9.80
CA SER A 405 -10.18 26.16 -10.08
C SER A 405 -11.22 27.28 -9.91
N LYS A 406 -12.50 26.93 -9.86
CA LYS A 406 -13.62 27.86 -9.68
C LYS A 406 -14.03 28.01 -8.20
N LEU A 407 -13.41 27.26 -7.30
CA LEU A 407 -13.68 27.37 -5.87
C LEU A 407 -13.06 28.64 -5.30
N GLU A 408 -13.76 29.23 -4.33
CA GLU A 408 -13.23 30.27 -3.46
C GLU A 408 -12.86 29.61 -2.11
N PHE A 409 -11.61 29.78 -1.68
CA PHE A 409 -11.05 29.15 -0.48
C PHE A 409 -11.10 30.03 0.77
#